data_AF-A0A960EW06-F1
#
_entry.id   AF-A0A960EW06-F1
#
_cell.length_a   1.000
_cell.length_b   1.000
_cell.length_c   1.000
_cell.angle_alpha   90.00
_cell.angle_beta   90.00
_cell.angle_gamma   90.00
#
_symmetry.space_group_name_H-M   'P 1'
#
loop_
_entity.id
_entity.type
_entity.pdbx_description
1 polymer ?
#
loop_
_entity_poly.entity_id
_entity_poly.type
_entity_poly.pdbx_seq_one_letter_code
_entity_poly.pdbx_strand_id
1 'polypeptide(L)'
;MASTSTAAELEADDSPNDRMGLELGWAVAALSAAAGAIHFAMVPAHAESDVEPILFAIAGWFQIGVAALILARRGSKALYAVTALGTAAILGAWVWSRTIGLPFGVHAHEAEDLGVVDALCAALEVGVVVVSVRLLLGDARQRVAPVIPAVAAIGAVALATFAVTSPEAANHTHSEPAAPVDAHTAQMQSIDAKRCDKGFNSKGYWEETKTLGIDTYAGGQMSMGSTTATAAATSSGGHNDGHTHGAAAAAVVPAVTSTTQPDPTRGRGSVGLDLLVASTKAAGKGEAAAGKLIADLAHASDRDYDAWLYWMRSTGQVGHPHDSANPDEGHGGHAGPHAWTALTWKTDCARLSNELAKARKAALALPTAQDAINAGYKRVTYYLPGIGAHYINFSYLDSRFEVDKPEMVLYDGDGPDASVVGLSYYLMGSPELEPTQGFTGENDHYHRHVGLCMRGGVIVGDTTLSEEECKARGGFKLNAIAGWMSHAWVVPGCESPWGVFSAATPVLDDELGRQSGKDGGHCAGSSVRDRYDMGKAPTSATAKATTGSETPKSRTKDTSGN
;
A
#
# COMPACT_ATOMS: atom_id res chain seq x y z
N MET A 1 67.21 17.83 58.85
CA MET A 1 66.90 16.58 58.13
C MET A 1 65.50 16.13 58.53
N ALA A 2 64.78 15.61 57.54
CA ALA A 2 63.35 15.33 57.51
C ALA A 2 62.82 14.42 58.63
N SER A 3 61.54 14.55 58.99
CA SER A 3 60.54 13.57 58.53
C SER A 3 59.12 13.99 58.95
N THR A 4 58.26 14.14 57.96
CA THR A 4 56.80 14.36 58.07
C THR A 4 56.09 13.05 58.31
N SER A 5 55.19 13.01 59.31
CA SER A 5 54.19 11.97 59.48
C SER A 5 52.81 12.64 59.47
N THR A 6 52.05 12.43 58.41
CA THR A 6 50.58 12.48 58.40
C THR A 6 50.08 11.85 57.11
N ALA A 7 49.15 10.90 57.29
CA ALA A 7 48.07 10.47 56.38
C ALA A 7 48.02 8.93 56.28
N ALA A 8 47.52 8.32 57.36
CA ALA A 8 46.80 7.07 57.26
C ALA A 8 45.34 7.43 56.92
N GLU A 9 44.95 7.31 55.65
CA GLU A 9 43.54 7.35 55.25
C GLU A 9 43.33 6.61 53.92
N LEU A 10 42.53 5.52 54.00
CA LEU A 10 41.63 5.02 52.95
C LEU A 10 42.24 4.64 51.58
N GLU A 11 42.95 3.51 51.50
CA GLU A 11 42.93 2.71 50.27
C GLU A 11 41.90 1.58 50.45
N ALA A 12 40.73 1.74 49.82
CA ALA A 12 39.76 0.67 49.69
C ALA A 12 40.36 -0.42 48.78
N ASP A 13 40.68 -1.57 49.36
CA ASP A 13 41.13 -2.77 48.67
C ASP A 13 39.96 -3.36 47.84
N ASP A 14 39.81 -2.86 46.61
CA ASP A 14 38.81 -3.31 45.64
C ASP A 14 39.35 -4.55 44.93
N SER A 15 38.90 -5.73 45.36
CA SER A 15 39.45 -7.00 44.88
C SER A 15 39.21 -7.17 43.36
N PRO A 16 40.08 -7.89 42.62
CA PRO A 16 39.88 -8.13 41.19
C PRO A 16 38.53 -8.80 40.85
N ASN A 17 37.92 -9.49 41.80
CA ASN A 17 36.60 -10.11 41.65
C ASN A 17 35.46 -9.09 41.75
N ASP A 18 35.59 -8.09 42.62
CA ASP A 18 34.60 -7.02 42.76
C ASP A 18 34.56 -6.14 41.51
N ARG A 19 35.73 -5.85 40.92
CA ARG A 19 35.83 -5.16 39.63
C ARG A 19 35.19 -5.96 38.49
N MET A 20 35.44 -7.26 38.40
CA MET A 20 34.85 -8.11 37.35
C MET A 20 33.32 -8.23 37.49
N GLY A 21 32.80 -8.30 38.72
CA GLY A 21 31.36 -8.28 38.98
C GLY A 21 30.71 -6.96 38.59
N LEU A 22 31.39 -5.84 38.83
CA LEU A 22 30.95 -4.50 38.44
C LEU A 22 30.90 -4.33 36.91
N GLU A 23 31.95 -4.76 36.20
CA GLU A 23 32.04 -4.71 34.73
C GLU A 23 30.94 -5.55 34.05
N LEU A 24 30.68 -6.77 34.55
CA LEU A 24 29.61 -7.62 34.04
C LEU A 24 28.22 -7.05 34.36
N GLY A 25 28.04 -6.44 35.53
CA GLY A 25 26.80 -5.74 35.86
C GLY A 25 26.52 -4.58 34.90
N TRP A 26 27.55 -3.81 34.54
CA TRP A 26 27.42 -2.72 33.58
C TRP A 26 27.10 -3.22 32.17
N ALA A 27 27.65 -4.38 31.77
CA ALA A 27 27.27 -5.03 30.52
C ALA A 27 25.77 -5.42 30.50
N VAL A 28 25.24 -6.00 31.58
CA VAL A 28 23.79 -6.28 31.71
C VAL A 28 22.98 -4.98 31.60
N ALA A 29 23.42 -3.91 32.27
CA ALA A 29 22.74 -2.62 32.21
C ALA A 29 22.71 -2.05 30.79
N ALA A 30 23.83 -2.09 30.06
CA ALA A 30 23.91 -1.58 28.70
C ALA A 30 23.03 -2.38 27.72
N LEU A 31 23.11 -3.72 27.78
CA LEU A 31 22.30 -4.60 26.93
C LEU A 31 20.80 -4.45 27.23
N SER A 32 20.44 -4.37 28.51
CA SER A 32 19.05 -4.16 28.95
C SER A 32 18.55 -2.77 28.53
N ALA A 33 19.36 -1.72 28.65
CA ALA A 33 18.98 -0.39 28.20
C ALA A 33 18.72 -0.33 26.68
N ALA A 34 19.58 -0.98 25.89
CA ALA A 34 19.44 -1.04 24.44
C ALA A 34 18.18 -1.80 24.00
N ALA A 35 17.92 -2.98 24.58
CA ALA A 35 16.68 -3.73 24.32
C ALA A 35 15.44 -2.93 24.75
N GLY A 36 15.49 -2.25 25.90
CA GLY A 36 14.38 -1.45 26.41
C GLY A 36 14.04 -0.26 25.52
N ALA A 37 15.05 0.37 24.92
CA ALA A 37 14.85 1.44 23.94
C ALA A 37 14.16 0.92 22.66
N ILE A 38 14.56 -0.26 22.17
CA ILE A 38 13.91 -0.88 21.00
C ILE A 38 12.45 -1.22 21.31
N HIS A 39 12.15 -1.80 22.48
CA HIS A 39 10.77 -2.07 22.87
C HIS A 39 9.91 -0.81 22.93
N PHE A 40 10.43 0.32 23.43
CA PHE A 40 9.71 1.59 23.37
C PHE A 40 9.50 2.10 21.95
N ALA A 41 10.51 1.98 21.09
CA ALA A 41 10.40 2.40 19.69
C ALA A 41 9.33 1.60 18.94
N MET A 42 9.05 0.35 19.35
CA MET A 42 8.01 -0.49 18.76
C MET A 42 6.59 -0.18 19.24
N VAL A 43 6.41 0.63 20.30
CA VAL A 43 5.08 0.94 20.85
C VAL A 43 4.17 1.62 19.80
N PRO A 44 4.60 2.67 19.07
CA PRO A 44 3.75 3.28 18.05
C PRO A 44 3.50 2.37 16.85
N ALA A 45 4.48 1.54 16.48
CA ALA A 45 4.36 0.60 15.36
C ALA A 45 3.31 -0.50 15.59
N HIS A 46 2.95 -0.77 16.84
CA HIS A 46 1.92 -1.76 17.20
C HIS A 46 0.64 -1.10 17.74
N ALA A 47 0.42 0.20 17.47
CA ALA A 47 -0.71 0.94 18.03
C ALA A 47 -2.09 0.48 17.53
N GLU A 48 -2.15 -0.29 16.45
CA GLU A 48 -3.40 -0.86 15.92
C GLU A 48 -3.95 -2.02 16.77
N SER A 49 -3.12 -2.61 17.64
CA SER A 49 -3.51 -3.66 18.57
C SER A 49 -3.86 -3.06 19.95
N ASP A 50 -4.93 -3.55 20.57
CA ASP A 50 -5.33 -3.09 21.91
C ASP A 50 -4.36 -3.54 23.03
N VAL A 51 -3.51 -4.53 22.76
CA VAL A 51 -2.71 -5.23 23.79
C VAL A 51 -1.20 -5.14 23.54
N GLU A 52 -0.76 -5.31 22.30
CA GLU A 52 0.68 -5.30 21.96
C GLU A 52 1.43 -4.02 22.38
N PRO A 53 0.93 -2.78 22.13
CA PRO A 53 1.68 -1.57 22.47
C PRO A 53 1.88 -1.44 23.99
N ILE A 54 0.93 -1.96 24.78
CA ILE A 54 1.02 -2.01 26.24
C ILE A 54 2.11 -3.02 26.66
N LEU A 55 2.16 -4.20 26.05
CA LEU A 55 3.17 -5.21 26.35
C LEU A 55 4.58 -4.73 26.00
N PHE A 56 4.74 -4.07 24.85
CA PHE A 56 6.00 -3.42 24.45
C PHE A 56 6.43 -2.34 25.46
N ALA A 57 5.49 -1.49 25.92
CA ALA A 57 5.79 -0.48 26.93
C ALA A 57 6.19 -1.11 28.29
N ILE A 58 5.53 -2.20 28.70
CA ILE A 58 5.88 -2.94 29.94
C ILE A 58 7.28 -3.54 29.82
N ALA A 59 7.61 -4.17 28.70
CA ALA A 59 8.93 -4.73 28.42
C ALA A 59 10.01 -3.63 28.44
N GLY A 60 9.75 -2.50 27.77
CA GLY A 60 10.63 -1.32 27.76
C GLY A 60 10.90 -0.79 29.16
N TRP A 61 9.85 -0.53 29.96
CA TRP A 61 10.01 -0.03 31.33
C TRP A 61 10.71 -1.01 32.25
N PHE A 62 10.44 -2.31 32.12
CA PHE A 62 11.14 -3.35 32.86
C PHE A 62 12.65 -3.30 32.58
N GLN A 63 13.03 -3.25 31.30
CA GLN A 63 14.44 -3.29 30.89
C GLN A 63 15.20 -1.99 31.20
N ILE A 64 14.57 -0.83 31.05
CA ILE A 64 15.15 0.45 31.50
C ILE A 64 15.27 0.50 33.03
N GLY A 65 14.27 0.00 33.76
CA GLY A 65 14.28 -0.07 35.22
C GLY A 65 15.43 -0.92 35.76
N VAL A 66 15.67 -2.10 35.16
CA VAL A 66 16.82 -2.96 35.47
C VAL A 66 18.13 -2.23 35.25
N ALA A 67 18.30 -1.60 34.09
CA ALA A 67 19.51 -0.85 33.76
C ALA A 67 19.77 0.27 34.78
N ALA A 68 18.74 1.06 35.12
CA ALA A 68 18.83 2.13 36.10
C ALA A 68 19.21 1.62 37.50
N LEU A 69 18.63 0.50 37.95
CA LEU A 69 18.96 -0.09 39.25
C LEU A 69 20.41 -0.59 39.32
N ILE A 70 20.91 -1.21 38.26
CA ILE A 70 22.31 -1.67 38.21
C ILE A 70 23.27 -0.47 38.18
N LEU A 71 22.98 0.56 37.38
CA LEU A 71 23.78 1.80 37.33
C LEU A 71 23.75 2.57 38.66
N ALA A 72 22.63 2.52 39.39
CA ALA A 72 22.51 3.04 40.75
C ALA A 72 23.24 2.19 41.82
N ARG A 73 24.07 1.22 41.39
CA ARG A 73 24.84 0.30 42.24
C ARG A 73 23.95 -0.58 43.14
N ARG A 74 22.72 -0.88 42.72
CA ARG A 74 21.78 -1.78 43.42
C ARG A 74 21.77 -3.20 42.82
N GLY A 75 22.87 -3.60 42.17
CA GLY A 75 23.06 -4.95 41.64
C GLY A 75 23.02 -5.99 42.77
N SER A 76 22.15 -6.99 42.64
CA SER A 76 22.03 -8.10 43.60
C SER A 76 21.70 -9.39 42.88
N LYS A 77 21.98 -10.55 43.50
CA LYS A 77 21.59 -11.85 42.93
C LYS A 77 20.08 -11.93 42.68
N ALA A 78 19.27 -11.35 43.55
CA ALA A 78 17.82 -11.30 43.34
C ALA A 78 17.45 -10.48 42.09
N LEU A 79 18.10 -9.32 41.88
CA LEU A 79 17.89 -8.49 40.69
C LEU A 79 18.27 -9.26 39.42
N TYR A 80 19.45 -9.88 39.37
CA TYR A 80 19.88 -10.65 38.19
C TYR A 80 18.98 -11.87 37.91
N ALA A 81 18.40 -12.49 38.94
CA ALA A 81 17.42 -13.57 38.78
C ALA A 81 16.12 -13.06 38.16
N VAL A 82 15.60 -11.93 38.65
CA VAL A 82 14.42 -11.27 38.09
C VAL A 82 14.68 -10.82 36.65
N THR A 83 15.85 -10.23 36.37
CA THR A 83 16.26 -9.84 35.03
C THR A 83 16.30 -11.03 34.08
N ALA A 84 16.99 -12.12 34.46
CA ALA A 84 17.09 -13.30 33.60
C ALA A 84 15.72 -13.94 33.32
N LEU A 85 14.86 -14.07 34.34
CA LEU A 85 13.53 -14.65 34.17
C LEU A 85 12.58 -13.77 33.36
N GLY A 86 12.56 -12.46 33.64
CA GLY A 86 11.71 -11.51 32.92
C GLY A 86 12.11 -11.39 31.45
N THR A 87 13.40 -11.27 31.15
CA THR A 87 13.89 -11.23 29.76
C THR A 87 13.69 -12.56 29.04
N ALA A 88 13.85 -13.70 29.72
CA ALA A 88 13.53 -15.01 29.14
C ALA A 88 12.03 -15.15 28.80
N ALA A 89 11.14 -14.55 29.58
CA ALA A 89 9.71 -14.52 29.28
C ALA A 89 9.39 -13.67 28.04
N ILE A 90 10.06 -12.52 27.87
CA ILE A 90 9.93 -11.68 26.67
C ILE A 90 10.43 -12.43 25.43
N LEU A 91 11.61 -13.05 25.50
CA LEU A 91 12.13 -13.92 24.45
C LEU A 91 11.19 -15.09 24.13
N GLY A 92 10.58 -15.70 25.16
CA GLY A 92 9.61 -16.77 24.99
C GLY A 92 8.36 -16.31 24.23
N ALA A 93 7.85 -15.12 24.56
CA ALA A 93 6.74 -14.51 23.83
C ALA A 93 7.12 -14.19 22.37
N TRP A 94 8.33 -13.69 22.13
CA TRP A 94 8.85 -13.46 20.78
C TRP A 94 8.98 -14.78 19.99
N VAL A 95 9.56 -15.84 20.56
CA VAL A 95 9.62 -17.15 19.90
C VAL A 95 8.21 -17.68 19.59
N TRP A 96 7.26 -17.49 20.51
CA TRP A 96 5.87 -17.87 20.30
C TRP A 96 5.25 -17.11 19.12
N SER A 97 5.45 -15.80 19.04
CA SER A 97 4.95 -14.98 17.94
C SER A 97 5.54 -15.40 16.58
N ARG A 98 6.80 -15.83 16.53
CA ARG A 98 7.47 -16.30 15.29
C ARG A 98 7.19 -17.76 14.90
N THR A 99 6.54 -18.54 15.76
CA THR A 99 6.33 -19.99 15.50
C THR A 99 4.88 -20.38 15.34
N ILE A 100 4.02 -19.96 16.28
CA ILE A 100 2.60 -20.34 16.33
C ILE A 100 1.70 -19.10 16.26
N GLY A 101 2.23 -17.92 16.59
CA GLY A 101 1.47 -16.68 16.73
C GLY A 101 0.89 -16.52 18.13
N LEU A 102 0.90 -15.28 18.63
CA LEU A 102 0.37 -14.96 19.95
C LEU A 102 -1.15 -15.24 20.01
N PRO A 103 -1.73 -15.59 21.17
CA PRO A 103 -3.16 -15.92 21.27
C PRO A 103 -4.08 -14.69 21.25
N PHE A 104 -3.53 -13.50 21.08
CA PHE A 104 -4.21 -12.20 21.08
C PHE A 104 -3.45 -11.27 20.12
N GLY A 105 -4.06 -10.13 19.80
CA GLY A 105 -3.47 -9.17 18.87
C GLY A 105 -4.11 -9.18 17.49
N VAL A 106 -3.65 -8.29 16.62
CA VAL A 106 -4.15 -8.19 15.24
C VAL A 106 -3.78 -9.43 14.41
N HIS A 107 -2.69 -10.10 14.78
CA HIS A 107 -2.19 -11.35 14.16
C HIS A 107 -2.36 -12.58 15.08
N ALA A 108 -3.47 -12.67 15.81
CA ALA A 108 -3.68 -13.76 16.75
C ALA A 108 -3.66 -15.15 16.06
N HIS A 109 -2.86 -16.07 16.60
CA HIS A 109 -2.61 -17.44 16.09
C HIS A 109 -1.93 -17.51 14.71
N GLU A 110 -1.30 -16.42 14.28
CA GLU A 110 -0.54 -16.36 13.04
C GLU A 110 0.94 -16.09 13.34
N ALA A 111 1.83 -16.90 12.77
CA ALA A 111 3.26 -16.74 12.96
C ALA A 111 3.76 -15.51 12.18
N GLU A 112 4.39 -14.57 12.88
CA GLU A 112 4.91 -13.34 12.28
C GLU A 112 6.29 -13.56 11.63
N ASP A 113 6.59 -12.80 10.58
CA ASP A 113 7.88 -12.86 9.85
C ASP A 113 9.05 -12.28 10.65
N LEU A 114 10.26 -12.83 10.51
CA LEU A 114 11.45 -12.30 11.19
C LEU A 114 11.92 -10.98 10.55
N GLY A 115 11.89 -9.90 11.32
CA GLY A 115 12.48 -8.62 10.94
C GLY A 115 13.96 -8.51 11.32
N VAL A 116 14.58 -7.40 10.95
CA VAL A 116 15.96 -7.10 11.37
C VAL A 116 15.98 -6.54 12.78
N VAL A 117 15.03 -5.66 13.11
CA VAL A 117 15.00 -4.92 14.38
C VAL A 117 14.60 -5.83 15.55
N ASP A 118 13.65 -6.73 15.36
CA ASP A 118 13.22 -7.69 16.38
C ASP A 118 14.27 -8.79 16.60
N ALA A 119 14.92 -9.31 15.54
CA ALA A 119 16.03 -10.25 15.64
C ALA A 119 17.22 -9.65 16.42
N LEU A 120 17.49 -8.36 16.19
CA LEU A 120 18.48 -7.61 16.96
C LEU A 120 18.07 -7.47 18.44
N CYS A 121 16.82 -7.09 18.71
CA CYS A 121 16.31 -7.00 20.07
C CYS A 121 16.48 -8.35 20.81
N ALA A 122 16.05 -9.45 20.17
CA ALA A 122 16.18 -10.80 20.71
C ALA A 122 17.66 -11.17 20.99
N ALA A 123 18.61 -10.78 20.12
CA ALA A 123 20.03 -11.02 20.36
C ALA A 123 20.56 -10.26 21.59
N LEU A 124 20.14 -9.01 21.79
CA LEU A 124 20.49 -8.23 22.98
C LEU A 124 19.91 -8.88 24.25
N GLU A 125 18.65 -9.32 24.18
CA GLU A 125 17.96 -10.01 25.27
C GLU A 125 18.61 -11.35 25.64
N VAL A 126 19.05 -12.14 24.66
CA VAL A 126 19.85 -13.35 24.90
C VAL A 126 21.14 -13.00 25.64
N GLY A 127 21.80 -11.89 25.25
CA GLY A 127 22.96 -11.37 25.96
C GLY A 127 22.66 -11.03 27.43
N VAL A 128 21.54 -10.35 27.70
CA VAL A 128 21.06 -10.03 29.06
C VAL A 128 20.89 -11.30 29.88
N VAL A 129 20.21 -12.33 29.34
CA VAL A 129 19.97 -13.60 30.03
C VAL A 129 21.28 -14.31 30.32
N VAL A 130 22.17 -14.46 29.33
CA VAL A 130 23.45 -15.19 29.47
C VAL A 130 24.33 -14.54 30.54
N VAL A 131 24.51 -13.22 30.49
CA VAL A 131 25.37 -12.51 31.45
C VAL A 131 24.74 -12.51 32.85
N SER A 132 23.41 -12.34 32.96
CA SER A 132 22.71 -12.39 34.25
C SER A 132 22.80 -13.78 34.89
N VAL A 133 22.58 -14.85 34.12
CA VAL A 133 22.75 -16.24 34.61
C VAL A 133 24.19 -16.49 35.02
N ARG A 134 25.19 -15.96 34.30
CA ARG A 134 26.59 -16.08 34.68
C ARG A 134 26.92 -15.42 36.02
N LEU A 135 26.29 -14.27 36.30
CA LEU A 135 26.40 -13.55 37.58
C LEU A 135 25.68 -14.29 38.72
N LEU A 136 24.62 -15.05 38.41
CA LEU A 136 23.94 -15.92 39.39
C LEU A 136 24.75 -17.15 39.76
N LEU A 137 25.36 -17.79 38.76
CA LEU A 137 26.10 -19.05 38.88
C LEU A 137 27.58 -18.86 39.28
N GLY A 138 28.07 -17.62 39.32
CA GLY A 138 29.49 -17.35 39.54
C GLY A 138 29.96 -17.61 40.97
N ASP A 139 30.74 -18.68 41.13
CA ASP A 139 31.85 -18.76 42.10
C ASP A 139 33.14 -18.19 41.48
N ALA A 140 33.95 -17.55 42.31
CA ALA A 140 35.03 -16.60 42.01
C ALA A 140 36.29 -17.12 41.25
N ARG A 141 36.16 -18.02 40.27
CA ARG A 141 37.32 -18.75 39.71
C ARG A 141 37.60 -18.69 38.22
N GLN A 142 36.83 -17.97 37.39
CA GLN A 142 37.14 -17.90 35.95
C GLN A 142 37.24 -16.46 35.44
N ARG A 143 38.45 -16.09 35.01
CA ARG A 143 38.80 -14.81 34.39
C ARG A 143 38.26 -14.77 32.96
N VAL A 144 37.47 -13.74 32.63
CA VAL A 144 37.11 -13.40 31.25
C VAL A 144 38.07 -12.28 30.80
N ALA A 145 38.62 -12.37 29.58
CA ALA A 145 39.53 -11.35 29.05
C ALA A 145 38.82 -9.97 28.94
N PRO A 146 39.46 -8.87 29.35
CA PRO A 146 38.82 -7.56 29.59
C PRO A 146 38.48 -6.75 28.33
N VAL A 147 38.33 -7.38 27.15
CA VAL A 147 38.16 -6.67 25.87
C VAL A 147 36.70 -6.68 25.37
N ILE A 148 35.82 -7.47 25.99
CA ILE A 148 34.46 -7.74 25.47
C ILE A 148 33.35 -6.78 26.00
N PRO A 149 33.32 -6.32 27.27
CA PRO A 149 32.16 -5.56 27.77
C PRO A 149 32.09 -4.11 27.26
N ALA A 150 33.22 -3.41 27.12
CA ALA A 150 33.24 -2.02 26.67
C ALA A 150 32.87 -1.85 25.18
N VAL A 151 33.28 -2.81 24.33
CA VAL A 151 32.94 -2.82 22.90
C VAL A 151 31.47 -3.21 22.69
N ALA A 152 30.93 -4.12 23.50
CA ALA A 152 29.52 -4.49 23.48
C ALA A 152 28.60 -3.34 23.93
N ALA A 153 29.00 -2.55 24.94
CA ALA A 153 28.22 -1.41 25.41
C ALA A 153 28.18 -0.26 24.38
N ILE A 154 29.31 0.07 23.75
CA ILE A 154 29.36 1.11 22.70
C ILE A 154 28.63 0.63 21.44
N GLY A 155 28.81 -0.64 21.07
CA GLY A 155 28.10 -1.27 19.95
C GLY A 155 26.58 -1.29 20.16
N ALA A 156 26.11 -1.64 21.37
CA ALA A 156 24.69 -1.67 21.71
C ALA A 156 24.06 -0.27 21.72
N VAL A 157 24.77 0.75 22.21
CA VAL A 157 24.28 2.15 22.17
C VAL A 157 24.26 2.69 20.74
N ALA A 158 25.29 2.42 19.93
CA ALA A 158 25.31 2.82 18.52
C ALA A 158 24.23 2.10 17.70
N LEU A 159 23.99 0.81 17.94
CA LEU A 159 22.91 0.05 17.29
C LEU A 159 21.53 0.46 17.76
N ALA A 160 21.32 0.73 19.05
CA ALA A 160 20.05 1.24 19.56
C ALA A 160 19.76 2.65 19.03
N THR A 161 20.79 3.49 18.91
CA THR A 161 20.67 4.80 18.25
C THR A 161 20.28 4.60 16.78
N PHE A 162 20.96 3.71 16.04
CA PHE A 162 20.61 3.39 14.66
C PHE A 162 19.17 2.89 14.53
N ALA A 163 18.71 2.00 15.41
CA ALA A 163 17.34 1.50 15.40
C ALA A 163 16.31 2.60 15.69
N VAL A 164 16.57 3.49 16.66
CA VAL A 164 15.68 4.62 17.00
C VAL A 164 15.69 5.72 15.94
N THR A 165 16.83 5.95 15.27
CA THR A 165 16.96 6.93 14.17
C THR A 165 16.69 6.33 12.80
N SER A 166 16.39 5.03 12.73
CA SER A 166 16.05 4.37 11.47
C SER A 166 14.71 4.95 10.98
N PRO A 167 14.55 5.13 9.65
CA PRO A 167 13.28 5.57 9.08
C PRO A 167 12.10 4.72 9.54
N GLU A 168 12.31 3.40 9.75
CA GLU A 168 11.32 2.45 10.29
C GLU A 168 10.81 2.78 11.70
N ALA A 169 11.61 3.42 12.55
CA ALA A 169 11.18 3.79 13.90
C ALA A 169 10.57 5.20 14.00
N ALA A 170 10.86 6.08 13.02
CA ALA A 170 10.55 7.51 13.13
C ALA A 170 9.43 8.00 12.20
N ASN A 171 9.19 7.39 11.03
CA ASN A 171 8.19 7.86 10.07
C ASN A 171 7.51 6.70 9.34
N HIS A 172 6.17 6.64 9.40
CA HIS A 172 5.35 5.86 8.48
C HIS A 172 5.20 6.62 7.16
N THR A 173 6.30 6.69 6.39
CA THR A 173 6.30 6.99 4.96
C THR A 173 7.43 6.17 4.35
N HIS A 174 7.09 5.13 3.60
CA HIS A 174 8.06 4.23 2.98
C HIS A 174 8.75 4.93 1.81
N SER A 175 9.85 5.61 2.08
CA SER A 175 10.83 5.91 1.04
C SER A 175 12.17 5.34 1.48
N GLU A 176 12.39 4.08 1.13
CA GLU A 176 13.68 3.44 1.33
C GLU A 176 14.76 4.16 0.50
N PRO A 177 15.97 4.38 1.06
CA PRO A 177 17.15 4.64 0.25
C PRO A 177 17.35 3.46 -0.69
N ALA A 178 17.50 3.71 -1.99
CA ALA A 178 17.63 2.68 -3.02
C ALA A 178 18.55 1.53 -2.58
N ALA A 179 17.96 0.35 -2.38
CA ALA A 179 18.70 -0.86 -2.06
C ALA A 179 19.73 -1.17 -3.17
N PRO A 180 20.85 -1.86 -2.88
CA PRO A 180 21.72 -2.39 -3.92
C PRO A 180 20.89 -3.17 -4.95
N VAL A 181 21.17 -3.01 -6.25
CA VAL A 181 20.38 -3.58 -7.37
C VAL A 181 20.05 -5.07 -7.17
N ASP A 182 20.98 -5.81 -6.56
CA ASP A 182 20.83 -7.23 -6.24
C ASP A 182 19.79 -7.51 -5.15
N ALA A 183 19.70 -6.65 -4.12
CA ALA A 183 18.71 -6.76 -3.04
C ALA A 183 17.30 -6.39 -3.53
N HIS A 184 17.19 -5.33 -4.34
CA HIS A 184 15.92 -4.93 -4.98
C HIS A 184 15.35 -6.03 -5.87
N THR A 185 16.20 -6.62 -6.71
CA THR A 185 15.82 -7.74 -7.58
C THR A 185 15.43 -8.98 -6.77
N ALA A 186 16.17 -9.28 -5.69
CA ALA A 186 15.84 -10.40 -4.79
C ALA A 186 14.50 -10.20 -4.06
N GLN A 187 14.16 -8.97 -3.67
CA GLN A 187 12.88 -8.63 -3.07
C GLN A 187 11.72 -8.89 -4.05
N MET A 188 11.82 -8.38 -5.28
CA MET A 188 10.83 -8.64 -6.33
C MET A 188 10.64 -10.14 -6.58
N GLN A 189 11.74 -10.90 -6.68
CA GLN A 189 11.70 -12.36 -6.85
C GLN A 189 11.03 -13.09 -5.67
N SER A 190 11.28 -12.64 -4.45
CA SER A 190 10.64 -13.17 -3.24
C SER A 190 9.13 -12.94 -3.26
N ILE A 191 8.68 -11.74 -3.64
CA ILE A 191 7.26 -11.43 -3.80
C ILE A 191 6.65 -12.27 -4.91
N ASP A 192 7.31 -12.38 -6.07
CA ASP A 192 6.85 -13.20 -7.20
C ASP A 192 6.67 -14.67 -6.83
N ALA A 193 7.54 -15.22 -5.98
CA ALA A 193 7.45 -16.60 -5.52
C ALA A 193 6.24 -16.84 -4.58
N LYS A 194 5.77 -15.81 -3.87
CA LYS A 194 4.70 -15.93 -2.87
C LYS A 194 3.32 -15.48 -3.39
N ARG A 195 3.29 -14.47 -4.26
CA ARG A 195 2.07 -13.78 -4.67
C ARG A 195 1.00 -14.70 -5.27
N CYS A 196 -0.26 -14.43 -4.94
CA CYS A 196 -1.44 -15.24 -5.34
C CYS A 196 -2.51 -14.45 -6.08
N ASP A 197 -2.16 -13.26 -6.54
CA ASP A 197 -3.05 -12.18 -6.97
C ASP A 197 -3.07 -11.94 -8.47
N LYS A 198 -2.17 -12.58 -9.24
CA LYS A 198 -2.04 -12.38 -10.70
C LYS A 198 -3.35 -12.63 -11.47
N GLY A 199 -4.30 -13.37 -10.90
CA GLY A 199 -5.60 -13.64 -11.48
C GLY A 199 -6.67 -12.55 -11.27
N PHE A 200 -6.42 -11.51 -10.47
CA PHE A 200 -7.39 -10.44 -10.23
C PHE A 200 -7.43 -9.39 -11.35
N ASN A 201 -6.29 -9.17 -12.02
CA ASN A 201 -6.20 -8.24 -13.13
C ASN A 201 -6.03 -8.96 -14.47
N SER A 202 -6.48 -8.31 -15.54
CA SER A 202 -6.42 -8.84 -16.91
C SER A 202 -4.99 -8.93 -17.44
N LYS A 203 -4.79 -9.71 -18.51
CA LYS A 203 -3.49 -9.76 -19.21
C LYS A 203 -3.06 -8.37 -19.70
N GLY A 204 -3.99 -7.59 -20.28
CA GLY A 204 -3.73 -6.23 -20.74
C GLY A 204 -3.17 -5.32 -19.64
N TYR A 205 -3.70 -5.44 -18.41
CA TYR A 205 -3.15 -4.72 -17.25
C TYR A 205 -1.68 -5.05 -16.99
N TRP A 206 -1.33 -6.33 -16.92
CA TRP A 206 0.04 -6.75 -16.64
C TRP A 206 1.02 -6.36 -17.77
N GLU A 207 0.56 -6.32 -19.02
CA GLU A 207 1.38 -5.90 -20.16
C GLU A 207 1.60 -4.38 -20.20
N GLU A 208 0.56 -3.59 -19.93
CA GLU A 208 0.65 -2.14 -19.95
C GLU A 208 1.43 -1.61 -18.73
N THR A 209 1.21 -2.16 -17.54
CA THR A 209 2.02 -1.82 -16.34
C THR A 209 3.49 -2.11 -16.57
N LYS A 210 3.84 -3.25 -17.16
CA LYS A 210 5.21 -3.58 -17.56
C LYS A 210 5.77 -2.61 -18.59
N THR A 211 4.96 -2.21 -19.57
CA THR A 211 5.38 -1.27 -20.63
C THR A 211 5.65 0.11 -20.05
N LEU A 212 4.84 0.56 -19.10
CA LEU A 212 4.95 1.86 -18.46
C LEU A 212 5.92 1.89 -17.28
N GLY A 213 6.31 0.74 -16.74
CA GLY A 213 7.13 0.65 -15.54
C GLY A 213 6.36 0.99 -14.26
N ILE A 214 5.05 0.68 -14.23
CA ILE A 214 4.20 0.84 -13.04
C ILE A 214 4.58 -0.22 -11.99
N ASP A 215 4.66 0.22 -10.74
CA ASP A 215 4.87 -0.68 -9.59
C ASP A 215 3.68 -1.62 -9.40
N THR A 216 3.96 -2.92 -9.39
CA THR A 216 2.95 -3.97 -9.14
C THR A 216 3.33 -4.89 -7.97
N TYR A 217 4.21 -4.40 -7.10
CA TYR A 217 4.74 -5.05 -5.92
C TYR A 217 4.33 -4.31 -4.65
N ALA A 218 4.52 -2.99 -4.59
CA ALA A 218 4.36 -2.20 -3.36
C ALA A 218 3.53 -0.91 -3.56
N GLY A 219 2.50 -0.95 -4.41
CA GLY A 219 1.50 0.13 -4.47
C GLY A 219 2.04 1.49 -4.90
N GLY A 220 3.15 1.54 -5.65
CA GLY A 220 3.79 2.77 -6.12
C GLY A 220 5.09 3.12 -5.38
N GLN A 221 5.44 2.37 -4.33
CA GLN A 221 6.64 2.62 -3.52
C GLN A 221 7.89 1.92 -4.08
N MET A 222 7.74 0.93 -4.96
CA MET A 222 8.86 0.18 -5.53
C MET A 222 9.28 0.72 -6.90
N SER A 223 10.58 1.03 -7.05
CA SER A 223 11.14 1.44 -8.34
C SER A 223 11.20 0.28 -9.32
N MET A 224 10.65 0.45 -10.52
CA MET A 224 10.61 -0.59 -11.56
C MET A 224 11.77 -0.50 -12.56
N GLY A 225 12.73 0.42 -12.34
CA GLY A 225 13.89 0.65 -13.21
C GLY A 225 15.15 -0.13 -12.83
N SER A 226 15.91 -0.59 -13.83
CA SER A 226 17.27 -1.09 -13.67
C SER A 226 18.24 0.08 -13.41
N THR A 227 18.74 0.23 -12.19
CA THR A 227 19.79 1.20 -11.84
C THR A 227 21.16 0.74 -12.35
N THR A 228 21.36 0.74 -13.67
CA THR A 228 22.70 0.80 -14.27
C THR A 228 23.07 2.25 -14.53
N ALA A 229 23.39 2.99 -13.46
CA ALA A 229 24.14 4.23 -13.54
C ALA A 229 25.54 3.98 -12.95
N THR A 230 26.50 3.80 -13.84
CA THR A 230 27.92 3.67 -13.52
C THR A 230 28.38 4.88 -12.69
N ALA A 231 29.05 4.61 -11.57
CA ALA A 231 29.70 5.59 -10.74
C ALA A 231 30.64 6.49 -11.57
N ALA A 232 30.29 7.76 -11.73
CA ALA A 232 31.18 8.80 -12.20
C ALA A 232 30.71 10.16 -11.68
N ALA A 233 31.00 10.44 -10.40
CA ALA A 233 31.08 11.80 -9.90
C ALA A 233 32.38 11.91 -9.08
N THR A 234 33.47 12.09 -9.80
CA THR A 234 34.75 12.55 -9.25
C THR A 234 34.56 13.89 -8.55
N SER A 235 35.10 13.97 -7.35
CA SER A 235 35.34 15.19 -6.59
C SER A 235 36.02 16.28 -7.43
N SER A 236 35.45 17.48 -7.44
CA SER A 236 36.22 18.70 -7.72
C SER A 236 35.80 19.82 -6.77
N GLY A 237 36.63 20.04 -5.76
CA GLY A 237 36.72 21.33 -5.10
C GLY A 237 37.35 22.36 -6.06
N GLY A 238 36.93 23.61 -5.93
CA GLY A 238 37.52 24.73 -6.67
C GLY A 238 36.72 26.01 -6.50
N HIS A 239 37.30 26.98 -5.80
CA HIS A 239 36.80 28.33 -5.60
C HIS A 239 36.70 29.14 -6.92
N ASN A 240 35.80 30.12 -6.88
CA ASN A 240 35.90 31.50 -7.38
C ASN A 240 35.20 31.97 -8.69
N ASP A 241 34.43 33.03 -8.47
CA ASP A 241 34.26 34.29 -9.23
C ASP A 241 33.18 34.42 -10.33
N GLY A 242 32.13 35.20 -10.02
CA GLY A 242 31.65 36.29 -10.88
C GLY A 242 30.35 36.12 -11.69
N HIS A 243 29.31 36.83 -11.23
CA HIS A 243 28.21 37.46 -12.00
C HIS A 243 27.01 36.64 -12.56
N THR A 244 25.90 36.72 -11.80
CA THR A 244 24.46 36.84 -12.14
C THR A 244 23.85 36.16 -13.38
N HIS A 245 22.81 35.33 -13.15
CA HIS A 245 21.40 35.56 -13.54
C HIS A 245 20.47 34.74 -12.62
N GLY A 246 19.21 35.18 -12.50
CA GLY A 246 18.33 34.94 -11.35
C GLY A 246 17.94 33.48 -11.07
N ALA A 247 17.66 33.25 -9.80
CA ALA A 247 17.22 31.97 -9.25
C ALA A 247 15.90 31.51 -9.87
N ALA A 248 15.97 30.49 -10.74
CA ALA A 248 14.94 29.50 -10.84
C ALA A 248 15.34 28.36 -9.89
N ALA A 249 14.40 27.94 -9.03
CA ALA A 249 14.53 26.73 -8.23
C ALA A 249 15.07 25.60 -9.13
N ALA A 250 16.14 24.94 -8.69
CA ALA A 250 16.66 23.78 -9.37
C ALA A 250 15.52 22.77 -9.50
N ALA A 251 14.97 22.66 -10.71
CA ALA A 251 14.05 21.61 -11.05
C ALA A 251 14.77 20.30 -10.75
N VAL A 252 14.21 19.52 -9.82
CA VAL A 252 14.54 18.11 -9.68
C VAL A 252 14.30 17.50 -11.06
N VAL A 253 15.39 17.13 -11.75
CA VAL A 253 15.28 16.41 -13.01
C VAL A 253 14.68 15.05 -12.65
N PRO A 254 13.46 14.69 -13.10
CA PRO A 254 12.92 13.37 -12.82
C PRO A 254 13.88 12.33 -13.40
N ALA A 255 14.13 11.27 -12.63
CA ALA A 255 14.99 10.18 -13.05
C ALA A 255 14.45 9.61 -14.37
N VAL A 256 15.21 9.80 -15.46
CA VAL A 256 14.87 9.24 -16.77
C VAL A 256 15.01 7.73 -16.64
N THR A 257 13.89 7.01 -16.59
CA THR A 257 13.88 5.55 -16.70
C THR A 257 14.53 5.17 -18.02
N SER A 258 15.63 4.41 -17.99
CA SER A 258 16.31 3.96 -19.21
C SER A 258 15.40 3.00 -19.97
N THR A 259 14.82 3.45 -21.08
CA THR A 259 13.87 2.66 -21.86
C THR A 259 14.61 1.64 -22.73
N THR A 260 14.31 0.34 -22.61
CA THR A 260 14.81 -0.69 -23.55
C THR A 260 14.00 -0.75 -24.85
N GLN A 261 12.79 -0.19 -24.88
CA GLN A 261 11.97 -0.07 -26.09
C GLN A 261 12.14 1.31 -26.76
N PRO A 262 12.45 1.35 -28.08
CA PRO A 262 12.69 2.61 -28.79
C PRO A 262 11.39 3.39 -29.02
N ASP A 263 11.51 4.72 -29.11
CA ASP A 263 10.43 5.61 -29.54
C ASP A 263 9.90 5.21 -30.94
N PRO A 264 8.63 4.83 -31.09
CA PRO A 264 8.01 4.48 -32.38
C PRO A 264 8.04 5.62 -33.41
N THR A 265 8.14 6.87 -32.94
CA THR A 265 8.23 8.08 -33.78
C THR A 265 9.67 8.51 -34.05
N ARG A 266 10.65 7.91 -33.36
CA ARG A 266 12.08 8.26 -33.43
C ARG A 266 12.34 9.76 -33.22
N GLY A 267 11.64 10.36 -32.26
CA GLY A 267 11.73 11.77 -31.87
C GLY A 267 11.00 12.73 -32.82
N ARG A 268 10.29 12.23 -33.84
CA ARG A 268 9.57 13.10 -34.79
C ARG A 268 8.15 13.47 -34.34
N GLY A 269 7.57 12.71 -33.41
CA GLY A 269 6.16 12.87 -33.02
C GLY A 269 5.18 12.52 -34.15
N SER A 270 3.89 12.78 -33.89
CA SER A 270 2.78 12.68 -34.83
C SER A 270 1.62 13.58 -34.38
N VAL A 271 0.74 13.97 -35.30
CA VAL A 271 -0.49 14.73 -34.95
C VAL A 271 -1.37 13.94 -33.99
N GLY A 272 -1.45 12.60 -34.16
CA GLY A 272 -2.18 11.73 -33.23
C GLY A 272 -1.58 11.75 -31.83
N LEU A 273 -0.25 11.67 -31.71
CA LEU A 273 0.43 11.80 -30.43
C LEU A 273 0.20 13.19 -29.80
N ASP A 274 0.26 14.26 -30.58
CA ASP A 274 0.03 15.62 -30.07
C ASP A 274 -1.36 15.77 -29.44
N LEU A 275 -2.39 15.17 -30.06
CA LEU A 275 -3.75 15.11 -29.52
C LEU A 275 -3.80 14.33 -28.21
N LEU A 276 -3.19 13.15 -28.16
CA LEU A 276 -3.17 12.33 -26.94
C LEU A 276 -2.42 13.03 -25.79
N VAL A 277 -1.31 13.70 -26.07
CA VAL A 277 -0.57 14.50 -25.08
C VAL A 277 -1.42 15.65 -24.56
N ALA A 278 -2.11 16.37 -25.44
CA ALA A 278 -3.00 17.46 -25.04
C ALA A 278 -4.16 16.97 -24.17
N SER A 279 -4.79 15.87 -24.55
CA SER A 279 -5.91 15.27 -23.81
C SER A 279 -5.45 14.65 -22.48
N THR A 280 -4.25 14.08 -22.41
CA THR A 280 -3.67 13.57 -21.15
C THR A 280 -3.49 14.69 -20.15
N LYS A 281 -2.92 15.83 -20.58
CA LYS A 281 -2.78 17.02 -19.72
C LYS A 281 -4.12 17.62 -19.29
N ALA A 282 -5.18 17.41 -20.06
CA ALA A 282 -6.51 17.88 -19.72
C ALA A 282 -7.25 16.93 -18.77
N ALA A 283 -6.97 15.62 -18.82
CA ALA A 283 -7.72 14.60 -18.09
C ALA A 283 -7.70 14.79 -16.56
N GLY A 284 -6.63 15.32 -15.99
CA GLY A 284 -6.56 15.64 -14.55
C GLY A 284 -7.49 16.78 -14.10
N LYS A 285 -8.19 17.45 -15.04
CA LYS A 285 -9.05 18.60 -14.74
C LYS A 285 -10.54 18.25 -14.62
N GLY A 286 -10.93 16.98 -14.67
CA GLY A 286 -12.36 16.65 -14.75
C GLY A 286 -12.62 15.25 -15.28
N GLU A 287 -13.67 14.60 -14.77
CA GLU A 287 -14.15 13.33 -15.34
C GLU A 287 -14.52 13.47 -16.81
N ALA A 288 -15.11 14.61 -17.20
CA ALA A 288 -15.43 14.88 -18.60
C ALA A 288 -14.19 14.96 -19.49
N ALA A 289 -13.09 15.52 -18.97
CA ALA A 289 -11.82 15.58 -19.67
C ALA A 289 -11.14 14.20 -19.73
N ALA A 290 -11.23 13.42 -18.66
CA ALA A 290 -10.78 12.02 -18.65
C ALA A 290 -11.55 11.16 -19.65
N GLY A 291 -12.87 11.31 -19.73
CA GLY A 291 -13.70 10.63 -20.73
C GLY A 291 -13.34 11.05 -22.16
N LYS A 292 -13.03 12.33 -22.38
CA LYS A 292 -12.49 12.78 -23.68
C LYS A 292 -11.18 12.08 -24.02
N LEU A 293 -10.25 11.95 -23.08
CA LEU A 293 -9.01 11.23 -23.32
C LEU A 293 -9.27 9.76 -23.68
N ILE A 294 -10.21 9.09 -23.02
CA ILE A 294 -10.56 7.69 -23.35
C ILE A 294 -11.12 7.58 -24.77
N ALA A 295 -12.00 8.50 -25.18
CA ALA A 295 -12.45 8.56 -26.56
C ALA A 295 -11.29 8.80 -27.54
N ASP A 296 -10.38 9.74 -27.24
CA ASP A 296 -9.23 10.01 -28.10
C ASP A 296 -8.27 8.80 -28.17
N LEU A 297 -8.06 8.08 -27.06
CA LEU A 297 -7.30 6.83 -27.02
C LEU A 297 -7.97 5.75 -27.86
N ALA A 298 -9.30 5.64 -27.84
CA ALA A 298 -10.03 4.68 -28.67
C ALA A 298 -9.83 4.94 -30.17
N HIS A 299 -9.91 6.21 -30.59
CA HIS A 299 -9.72 6.63 -31.98
C HIS A 299 -8.26 6.65 -32.44
N ALA A 300 -7.29 6.56 -31.52
CA ALA A 300 -5.88 6.56 -31.86
C ALA A 300 -5.50 5.33 -32.71
N SER A 301 -4.59 5.54 -33.67
CA SER A 301 -3.94 4.40 -34.33
C SER A 301 -3.04 3.66 -33.34
N ASP A 302 -2.81 2.36 -33.54
CA ASP A 302 -1.91 1.59 -32.65
C ASP A 302 -0.52 2.23 -32.56
N ARG A 303 -0.04 2.82 -33.67
CA ARG A 303 1.23 3.55 -33.69
C ARG A 303 1.22 4.79 -32.79
N ASP A 304 0.13 5.55 -32.80
CA ASP A 304 0.01 6.75 -31.95
C ASP A 304 -0.21 6.37 -30.48
N TYR A 305 -0.92 5.27 -30.21
CA TYR A 305 -1.07 4.70 -28.88
C TYR A 305 0.26 4.21 -28.31
N ASP A 306 1.06 3.47 -29.09
CA ASP A 306 2.41 3.04 -28.70
C ASP A 306 3.34 4.23 -28.44
N ALA A 307 3.23 5.27 -29.27
CA ALA A 307 3.97 6.51 -29.08
C ALA A 307 3.53 7.24 -27.80
N TRP A 308 2.24 7.20 -27.47
CA TRP A 308 1.70 7.76 -26.24
C TRP A 308 2.18 6.99 -25.01
N LEU A 309 2.19 5.65 -25.03
CA LEU A 309 2.78 4.84 -23.96
C LEU A 309 4.27 5.16 -23.76
N TYR A 310 5.03 5.29 -24.85
CA TYR A 310 6.42 5.73 -24.79
C TYR A 310 6.56 7.13 -24.17
N TRP A 311 5.71 8.08 -24.57
CA TRP A 311 5.71 9.44 -24.05
C TRP A 311 5.35 9.48 -22.56
N MET A 312 4.31 8.76 -22.14
CA MET A 312 3.90 8.61 -20.73
C MET A 312 5.10 8.17 -19.90
N ARG A 313 5.71 7.04 -20.27
CA ARG A 313 6.89 6.49 -19.58
C ARG A 313 8.07 7.45 -19.55
N SER A 314 8.39 8.10 -20.68
CA SER A 314 9.58 8.95 -20.79
C SER A 314 9.44 10.30 -20.07
N THR A 315 8.22 10.76 -19.82
CA THR A 315 7.95 12.04 -19.15
C THR A 315 7.59 11.91 -17.68
N GLY A 316 7.45 10.68 -17.16
CA GLY A 316 7.03 10.45 -15.77
C GLY A 316 5.57 10.83 -15.51
N GLN A 317 4.74 10.94 -16.56
CA GLN A 317 3.29 11.10 -16.43
C GLN A 317 2.59 9.79 -16.04
N VAL A 318 3.36 8.73 -15.85
CA VAL A 318 2.94 7.41 -15.38
C VAL A 318 2.78 7.46 -13.86
N GLY A 319 1.54 7.35 -13.38
CA GLY A 319 1.25 6.97 -11.99
C GLY A 319 1.93 7.83 -10.94
N HIS A 320 1.60 9.12 -10.86
CA HIS A 320 1.75 9.79 -9.56
C HIS A 320 0.95 8.99 -8.53
N PRO A 321 1.56 8.53 -7.42
CA PRO A 321 0.81 8.02 -6.29
C PRO A 321 -0.26 9.05 -5.93
N HIS A 322 -1.42 8.59 -5.50
CA HIS A 322 -2.35 9.47 -4.81
C HIS A 322 -1.62 10.00 -3.57
N ASP A 323 -0.98 11.17 -3.69
CA ASP A 323 -0.51 11.92 -2.54
C ASP A 323 -1.78 12.29 -1.77
N SER A 324 -2.00 11.57 -0.67
CA SER A 324 -2.92 11.93 0.41
C SER A 324 -2.65 13.34 0.99
N ALA A 325 -1.59 14.00 0.54
CA ALA A 325 -1.13 15.31 0.97
C ALA A 325 -1.66 16.51 0.17
N ASN A 326 -2.36 16.32 -0.97
CA ASN A 326 -2.92 17.47 -1.72
C ASN A 326 -4.46 17.42 -1.83
N PRO A 327 -5.18 17.96 -0.83
CA PRO A 327 -6.62 17.82 -0.69
C PRO A 327 -7.46 18.65 -1.68
N ASP A 328 -6.88 19.28 -2.71
CA ASP A 328 -7.61 20.23 -3.59
C ASP A 328 -7.83 19.74 -5.04
N GLU A 329 -7.26 18.62 -5.47
CA GLU A 329 -7.32 18.20 -6.88
C GLU A 329 -8.12 16.90 -7.12
N GLY A 330 -9.10 16.60 -6.26
CA GLY A 330 -9.92 15.38 -6.28
C GLY A 330 -10.64 15.07 -7.60
N HIS A 331 -9.93 14.40 -8.50
CA HIS A 331 -10.40 13.78 -9.73
C HIS A 331 -9.82 12.37 -9.76
N GLY A 332 -10.69 11.37 -9.94
CA GLY A 332 -10.29 9.98 -9.98
C GLY A 332 -9.16 9.73 -10.98
N GLY A 333 -8.18 8.93 -10.55
CA GLY A 333 -7.06 8.33 -11.27
C GLY A 333 -6.71 8.88 -12.66
N HIS A 334 -5.48 9.38 -12.80
CA HIS A 334 -4.86 9.64 -14.10
C HIS A 334 -5.05 8.46 -15.06
N ALA A 335 -5.28 8.74 -16.35
CA ALA A 335 -5.45 7.69 -17.34
C ALA A 335 -4.25 6.75 -17.42
N GLY A 336 -4.52 5.46 -17.34
CA GLY A 336 -3.53 4.39 -17.37
C GLY A 336 -3.76 3.36 -16.26
N PRO A 337 -3.01 2.26 -16.28
CA PRO A 337 -3.06 1.26 -15.23
C PRO A 337 -2.48 1.80 -13.92
N HIS A 338 -3.18 1.55 -12.82
CA HIS A 338 -2.75 1.98 -11.49
C HIS A 338 -1.71 1.02 -10.90
N ALA A 339 -0.92 1.52 -9.96
CA ALA A 339 -0.02 0.69 -9.17
C ALA A 339 -0.78 -0.37 -8.38
N TRP A 340 -0.07 -1.41 -7.96
CA TRP A 340 -0.66 -2.54 -7.25
C TRP A 340 0.23 -3.03 -6.12
N THR A 341 -0.33 -3.19 -4.92
CA THR A 341 0.30 -3.89 -3.81
C THR A 341 0.08 -5.39 -3.98
N ALA A 342 1.16 -6.16 -4.11
CA ALA A 342 1.08 -7.59 -4.36
C ALA A 342 0.55 -8.36 -3.14
N LEU A 343 -0.54 -9.11 -3.30
CA LEU A 343 -1.03 -9.97 -2.21
C LEU A 343 -0.21 -11.27 -2.18
N THR A 344 0.50 -11.48 -1.08
CA THR A 344 1.35 -12.67 -0.85
C THR A 344 0.70 -13.68 0.10
N TRP A 345 -0.27 -13.25 0.91
CA TRP A 345 -1.02 -14.10 1.83
C TRP A 345 -2.15 -14.84 1.11
N LYS A 346 -2.14 -16.18 1.21
CA LYS A 346 -3.17 -17.01 0.55
C LYS A 346 -4.58 -16.76 1.10
N THR A 347 -4.68 -16.43 2.39
CA THR A 347 -5.93 -16.04 3.06
C THR A 347 -6.51 -14.77 2.46
N ASP A 348 -5.70 -13.75 2.22
CA ASP A 348 -6.14 -12.48 1.64
C ASP A 348 -6.59 -12.66 0.19
N CYS A 349 -5.84 -13.42 -0.60
CA CYS A 349 -6.27 -13.78 -1.96
C CYS A 349 -7.60 -14.55 -1.97
N ALA A 350 -7.80 -15.47 -1.02
CA ALA A 350 -9.08 -16.19 -0.93
C ALA A 350 -10.23 -15.26 -0.52
N ARG A 351 -10.01 -14.33 0.42
CA ARG A 351 -10.99 -13.34 0.85
C ARG A 351 -11.36 -12.40 -0.30
N LEU A 352 -10.36 -11.77 -0.92
CA LEU A 352 -10.56 -10.88 -2.08
C LEU A 352 -11.29 -11.60 -3.23
N SER A 353 -10.91 -12.85 -3.53
CA SER A 353 -11.59 -13.64 -4.55
C SER A 353 -13.09 -13.84 -4.24
N ASN A 354 -13.43 -14.13 -2.98
CA ASN A 354 -14.82 -14.28 -2.55
C ASN A 354 -15.59 -12.95 -2.60
N GLU A 355 -14.95 -11.84 -2.22
CA GLU A 355 -15.54 -10.51 -2.26
C GLU A 355 -15.81 -10.07 -3.71
N LEU A 356 -14.85 -10.24 -4.63
CA LEU A 356 -15.03 -9.96 -6.05
C LEU A 356 -16.12 -10.84 -6.67
N ALA A 357 -16.24 -12.11 -6.25
CA ALA A 357 -17.34 -12.98 -6.67
C ALA A 357 -18.70 -12.51 -6.14
N LYS A 358 -18.75 -12.00 -4.90
CA LYS A 358 -19.95 -11.43 -4.28
C LYS A 358 -20.37 -10.12 -4.95
N ALA A 359 -19.43 -9.23 -5.24
CA ALA A 359 -19.63 -8.01 -6.02
C ALA A 359 -20.15 -8.34 -7.43
N ARG A 360 -19.51 -9.30 -8.12
CA ARG A 360 -19.98 -9.78 -9.43
C ARG A 360 -21.43 -10.27 -9.38
N LYS A 361 -21.78 -11.04 -8.35
CA LYS A 361 -23.15 -11.52 -8.15
C LYS A 361 -24.15 -10.37 -7.98
N ALA A 362 -23.79 -9.32 -7.25
CA ALA A 362 -24.62 -8.13 -7.10
C ALA A 362 -24.82 -7.40 -8.44
N ALA A 363 -23.75 -7.21 -9.22
CA ALA A 363 -23.83 -6.60 -10.55
C ALA A 363 -24.74 -7.41 -11.50
N LEU A 364 -24.52 -8.73 -11.59
CA LEU A 364 -25.29 -9.60 -12.48
C LEU A 364 -26.75 -9.81 -12.06
N ALA A 365 -27.14 -9.41 -10.84
CA ALA A 365 -28.53 -9.39 -10.41
C ALA A 365 -29.34 -8.26 -11.04
N LEU A 366 -28.67 -7.23 -11.58
CA LEU A 366 -29.26 -6.06 -12.22
C LEU A 366 -28.75 -5.91 -13.66
N PRO A 367 -29.01 -6.90 -14.55
CA PRO A 367 -28.32 -7.01 -15.83
C PRO A 367 -28.61 -5.84 -16.78
N THR A 368 -29.76 -5.17 -16.64
CA THR A 368 -30.10 -3.97 -17.43
C THR A 368 -30.33 -2.74 -16.55
N ALA A 369 -30.16 -1.54 -17.13
CA ALA A 369 -30.46 -0.29 -16.43
C ALA A 369 -31.93 -0.24 -15.96
N GLN A 370 -32.86 -0.86 -16.71
CA GLN A 370 -34.25 -1.00 -16.29
C GLN A 370 -34.40 -1.86 -15.02
N ASP A 371 -33.60 -2.90 -14.85
CA ASP A 371 -33.60 -3.72 -13.62
C ASP A 371 -33.12 -2.90 -12.42
N ALA A 372 -32.08 -2.08 -12.58
CA ALA A 372 -31.65 -1.13 -11.56
C ALA A 372 -32.76 -0.13 -11.18
N ILE A 373 -33.44 0.46 -12.17
CA ILE A 373 -34.57 1.36 -11.93
C ILE A 373 -35.67 0.66 -11.14
N ASN A 374 -36.02 -0.58 -11.51
CA ASN A 374 -37.03 -1.38 -10.82
C ASN A 374 -36.61 -1.72 -9.37
N ALA A 375 -35.31 -1.86 -9.13
CA ALA A 375 -34.74 -2.09 -7.80
C ALA A 375 -34.58 -0.79 -6.96
N GLY A 376 -35.00 0.37 -7.48
CA GLY A 376 -35.00 1.64 -6.76
C GLY A 376 -33.76 2.52 -7.01
N TYR A 377 -32.87 2.11 -7.90
CA TYR A 377 -31.74 2.95 -8.33
C TYR A 377 -32.21 4.08 -9.26
N LYS A 378 -31.48 5.20 -9.28
CA LYS A 378 -31.77 6.37 -10.12
C LYS A 378 -30.52 6.80 -10.87
N ARG A 379 -30.65 7.10 -12.16
CA ARG A 379 -29.52 7.63 -12.94
C ARG A 379 -29.11 9.00 -12.40
N VAL A 380 -27.83 9.12 -12.06
CA VAL A 380 -27.21 10.39 -11.63
C VAL A 380 -26.18 10.88 -12.64
N THR A 381 -25.57 10.00 -13.43
CA THR A 381 -24.61 10.37 -14.48
C THR A 381 -25.00 9.68 -15.78
N TYR A 382 -25.00 10.42 -16.88
CA TYR A 382 -25.17 9.86 -18.23
C TYR A 382 -23.93 9.05 -18.62
N TYR A 383 -24.03 8.26 -19.68
CA TYR A 383 -22.86 7.57 -20.21
C TYR A 383 -21.72 8.55 -20.49
N LEU A 384 -20.60 8.33 -19.80
CA LEU A 384 -19.36 9.04 -20.03
C LEU A 384 -18.29 7.99 -20.33
N PRO A 385 -17.51 8.14 -21.42
CA PRO A 385 -16.43 7.21 -21.70
C PRO A 385 -15.50 7.08 -20.49
N GLY A 386 -15.11 5.85 -20.19
CA GLY A 386 -14.29 5.51 -19.04
C GLY A 386 -15.03 5.02 -17.81
N ILE A 387 -16.20 5.58 -17.51
CA ILE A 387 -16.88 5.33 -16.24
C ILE A 387 -18.33 4.84 -16.41
N GLY A 388 -18.93 5.03 -17.59
CA GLY A 388 -20.27 4.54 -17.90
C GLY A 388 -21.40 5.37 -17.26
N ALA A 389 -22.64 4.95 -17.49
CA ALA A 389 -23.81 5.59 -16.90
C ALA A 389 -23.99 5.14 -15.44
N HIS A 390 -24.10 6.08 -14.51
CA HIS A 390 -24.18 5.78 -13.07
C HIS A 390 -25.62 5.81 -12.58
N TYR A 391 -26.02 4.73 -11.93
CA TYR A 391 -27.30 4.61 -11.26
C TYR A 391 -27.05 4.42 -9.77
N ILE A 392 -27.55 5.33 -8.93
CA ILE A 392 -27.35 5.30 -7.47
C ILE A 392 -28.60 4.79 -6.74
N ASN A 393 -28.43 4.00 -5.69
CA ASN A 393 -29.46 3.69 -4.71
C ASN A 393 -29.25 4.53 -3.45
N PHE A 394 -30.05 5.59 -3.32
CA PHE A 394 -29.98 6.49 -2.17
C PHE A 394 -30.29 5.83 -0.82
N SER A 395 -30.89 4.64 -0.79
CA SER A 395 -31.12 3.91 0.48
C SER A 395 -29.86 3.22 1.02
N TYR A 396 -28.84 3.04 0.18
CA TYR A 396 -27.53 2.51 0.58
C TYR A 396 -26.51 3.60 0.86
N LEU A 397 -26.83 4.85 0.52
CA LEU A 397 -25.92 5.98 0.67
C LEU A 397 -25.67 6.31 2.16
N ASP A 398 -24.69 5.63 2.75
CA ASP A 398 -24.24 5.79 4.13
C ASP A 398 -22.69 5.73 4.22
N SER A 399 -22.13 5.54 5.42
CA SER A 399 -20.67 5.52 5.66
C SER A 399 -20.08 4.10 5.78
N ARG A 400 -20.80 3.06 5.36
CA ARG A 400 -20.43 1.65 5.56
C ARG A 400 -20.19 0.99 4.21
N PHE A 401 -19.07 0.29 4.12
CA PHE A 401 -18.78 -0.51 2.93
C PHE A 401 -19.46 -1.88 3.01
N GLU A 402 -20.30 -2.20 2.04
CA GLU A 402 -21.00 -3.49 1.94
C GLU A 402 -20.88 -4.06 0.51
N VAL A 403 -20.02 -5.08 0.32
CA VAL A 403 -19.69 -5.68 -1.00
C VAL A 403 -20.91 -6.11 -1.85
N ASP A 404 -22.03 -6.51 -1.24
CA ASP A 404 -23.28 -6.88 -1.94
C ASP A 404 -24.33 -5.78 -2.03
N LYS A 405 -24.05 -4.60 -1.49
CA LYS A 405 -24.95 -3.44 -1.56
C LYS A 405 -24.22 -2.23 -2.15
N PRO A 406 -23.73 -2.34 -3.41
CA PRO A 406 -23.08 -1.20 -4.04
C PRO A 406 -24.05 -0.01 -4.12
N GLU A 407 -23.61 1.17 -3.68
CA GLU A 407 -24.40 2.39 -3.78
C GLU A 407 -24.67 2.73 -5.25
N MET A 408 -23.77 2.34 -6.16
CA MET A 408 -23.89 2.61 -7.59
C MET A 408 -23.67 1.37 -8.47
N VAL A 409 -24.48 1.27 -9.52
CA VAL A 409 -24.32 0.27 -10.59
C VAL A 409 -24.11 1.01 -11.91
N LEU A 410 -23.18 0.50 -12.72
CA LEU A 410 -22.69 1.16 -13.93
C LEU A 410 -23.18 0.44 -15.17
N TYR A 411 -23.58 1.19 -16.19
CA TYR A 411 -24.16 0.66 -17.43
C TYR A 411 -23.46 1.19 -18.68
N ASP A 412 -23.45 0.37 -19.73
CA ASP A 412 -22.82 0.67 -21.03
C ASP A 412 -23.53 1.75 -21.86
N GLY A 413 -24.62 2.36 -21.35
CA GLY A 413 -25.34 3.42 -22.03
C GLY A 413 -26.50 3.99 -21.23
N ASP A 414 -27.27 4.89 -21.87
CA ASP A 414 -28.33 5.68 -21.23
C ASP A 414 -29.74 5.09 -21.39
N GLY A 415 -29.88 4.06 -22.22
CA GLY A 415 -31.15 3.41 -22.49
C GLY A 415 -31.57 2.43 -21.37
N PRO A 416 -32.86 2.08 -21.27
CA PRO A 416 -33.33 1.08 -20.31
C PRO A 416 -32.72 -0.31 -20.55
N ASP A 417 -32.36 -0.62 -21.79
CA ASP A 417 -31.75 -1.89 -22.19
C ASP A 417 -30.21 -1.89 -22.08
N ALA A 418 -29.61 -0.82 -21.54
CA ALA A 418 -28.17 -0.75 -21.33
C ALA A 418 -27.71 -1.85 -20.38
N SER A 419 -26.60 -2.53 -20.70
CA SER A 419 -26.10 -3.69 -19.96
C SER A 419 -25.15 -3.27 -18.84
N VAL A 420 -25.18 -3.99 -17.71
CA VAL A 420 -24.29 -3.72 -16.57
C VAL A 420 -22.82 -3.94 -16.97
N VAL A 421 -21.93 -3.04 -16.54
CA VAL A 421 -20.48 -3.10 -16.85
C VAL A 421 -19.57 -3.07 -15.63
N GLY A 422 -20.07 -2.60 -14.49
CA GLY A 422 -19.27 -2.47 -13.28
C GLY A 422 -20.10 -2.00 -12.10
N LEU A 423 -19.43 -1.87 -10.95
CA LEU A 423 -19.99 -1.32 -9.72
C LEU A 423 -19.17 -0.12 -9.26
N SER A 424 -19.81 0.73 -8.49
CA SER A 424 -19.15 1.80 -7.75
C SER A 424 -19.68 1.83 -6.31
N TYR A 425 -18.77 1.99 -5.37
CA TYR A 425 -19.05 2.10 -3.94
C TYR A 425 -18.85 3.55 -3.56
N TYR A 426 -19.88 4.16 -2.97
CA TYR A 426 -19.89 5.59 -2.68
C TYR A 426 -20.19 5.82 -1.21
N LEU A 427 -19.14 6.06 -0.45
CA LEU A 427 -19.23 6.23 1.00
C LEU A 427 -19.34 7.70 1.36
N MET A 428 -20.39 8.04 2.10
CA MET A 428 -20.56 9.36 2.69
C MET A 428 -19.61 9.52 3.88
N GLY A 429 -18.83 10.60 3.89
CA GLY A 429 -17.87 10.87 4.95
C GLY A 429 -17.40 12.32 4.95
N SER A 430 -16.54 12.68 5.90
CA SER A 430 -15.86 13.97 5.81
C SER A 430 -14.81 13.91 4.68
N PRO A 431 -14.60 15.00 3.94
CA PRO A 431 -13.61 15.04 2.86
C PRO A 431 -12.17 14.93 3.35
N GLU A 432 -11.94 15.05 4.65
CA GLU A 432 -10.64 14.89 5.33
C GLU A 432 -10.41 13.46 5.86
N LEU A 433 -11.45 12.61 5.86
CA LEU A 433 -11.39 11.24 6.35
C LEU A 433 -11.55 10.26 5.19
N GLU A 434 -10.43 9.89 4.58
CA GLU A 434 -10.38 8.83 3.57
C GLU A 434 -10.87 7.49 4.18
N PRO A 435 -11.79 6.77 3.53
CA PRO A 435 -12.26 5.50 4.04
C PRO A 435 -11.15 4.46 4.04
N THR A 436 -10.98 3.79 5.16
CA THR A 436 -10.14 2.58 5.28
C THR A 436 -10.91 1.28 5.04
N GLN A 437 -12.24 1.37 4.93
CA GLN A 437 -13.10 0.23 4.62
C GLN A 437 -13.08 -0.06 3.12
N GLY A 438 -13.01 -1.33 2.74
CA GLY A 438 -12.94 -1.70 1.33
C GLY A 438 -12.89 -3.21 1.12
N PHE A 439 -12.46 -3.60 -0.06
CA PHE A 439 -12.06 -4.97 -0.40
C PHE A 439 -10.80 -5.36 0.38
N THR A 440 -10.55 -6.67 0.48
CA THR A 440 -9.34 -7.17 1.12
C THR A 440 -8.10 -6.75 0.33
N GLY A 441 -7.20 -6.03 0.99
CA GLY A 441 -5.96 -5.49 0.43
C GLY A 441 -5.98 -3.96 0.37
N GLU A 442 -5.02 -3.38 -0.33
CA GLU A 442 -4.87 -1.91 -0.43
C GLU A 442 -5.23 -1.37 -1.83
N ASN A 443 -5.71 -2.22 -2.73
CA ASN A 443 -5.76 -1.91 -4.16
C ASN A 443 -7.05 -1.21 -4.61
N ASP A 444 -8.08 -1.10 -3.76
CA ASP A 444 -9.40 -0.54 -4.10
C ASP A 444 -9.54 0.95 -3.77
N HIS A 445 -8.52 1.71 -4.15
CA HIS A 445 -8.36 3.14 -3.85
C HIS A 445 -9.62 3.98 -4.10
N TYR A 446 -9.91 4.87 -3.15
CA TYR A 446 -10.99 5.83 -3.28
C TYR A 446 -10.50 7.11 -3.99
N HIS A 447 -11.42 7.74 -4.71
CA HIS A 447 -11.26 9.12 -5.17
C HIS A 447 -12.45 9.96 -4.71
N ARG A 448 -12.26 11.27 -4.63
CA ARG A 448 -13.21 12.16 -3.97
C ARG A 448 -14.06 12.92 -4.97
N HIS A 449 -15.35 13.02 -4.68
CA HIS A 449 -16.30 13.83 -5.43
C HIS A 449 -16.83 14.97 -4.56
N VAL A 450 -16.18 16.14 -4.63
CA VAL A 450 -16.58 17.33 -3.85
C VAL A 450 -16.98 18.47 -4.78
N GLY A 451 -18.21 18.97 -4.64
CA GLY A 451 -18.66 20.11 -5.44
C GLY A 451 -19.07 19.74 -6.86
N LEU A 452 -19.63 18.55 -7.10
CA LEU A 452 -20.24 18.26 -8.41
C LEU A 452 -21.38 19.25 -8.72
N CYS A 453 -21.55 19.61 -9.99
CA CYS A 453 -22.67 20.45 -10.42
C CYS A 453 -23.91 19.59 -10.68
N MET A 454 -24.95 19.72 -9.86
CA MET A 454 -26.19 18.96 -9.99
C MET A 454 -27.31 19.82 -10.59
N ARG A 455 -28.10 19.22 -11.48
CA ARG A 455 -29.34 19.80 -12.00
C ARG A 455 -30.39 18.71 -12.16
N GLY A 456 -31.55 18.87 -11.53
CA GLY A 456 -32.67 17.94 -11.70
C GLY A 456 -32.35 16.48 -11.32
N GLY A 457 -31.47 16.28 -10.32
CA GLY A 457 -31.06 14.95 -9.86
C GLY A 457 -29.96 14.28 -10.67
N VAL A 458 -29.43 14.94 -11.70
CA VAL A 458 -28.28 14.45 -12.49
C VAL A 458 -27.08 15.39 -12.37
N ILE A 459 -25.88 14.84 -12.50
CA ILE A 459 -24.62 15.55 -12.54
C ILE A 459 -24.42 16.11 -13.95
N VAL A 460 -24.24 17.42 -14.04
CA VAL A 460 -24.11 18.18 -15.30
C VAL A 460 -22.77 18.95 -15.38
N GLY A 461 -21.87 18.68 -14.45
CA GLY A 461 -20.51 19.23 -14.41
C GLY A 461 -19.72 18.66 -13.25
N ASP A 462 -18.41 18.54 -13.45
CA ASP A 462 -17.48 18.04 -12.44
C ASP A 462 -17.13 19.09 -11.37
N THR A 463 -16.17 18.76 -10.52
CA THR A 463 -15.74 19.56 -9.38
C THR A 463 -14.96 20.82 -9.78
N THR A 464 -14.35 20.86 -10.97
CA THR A 464 -13.64 22.06 -11.48
C THR A 464 -14.57 23.13 -12.02
N LEU A 465 -15.80 22.76 -12.40
CA LEU A 465 -16.77 23.72 -12.88
C LEU A 465 -17.04 24.77 -11.79
N SER A 466 -16.83 26.05 -12.11
CA SER A 466 -17.07 27.14 -11.16
C SER A 466 -18.53 27.21 -10.74
N GLU A 467 -18.82 27.87 -9.61
CA GLU A 467 -20.19 28.03 -9.14
C GLU A 467 -21.02 28.86 -10.14
N GLU A 468 -20.41 29.87 -10.75
CA GLU A 468 -21.01 30.70 -11.80
C GLU A 468 -21.37 29.88 -13.04
N GLU A 469 -20.45 29.04 -13.52
CA GLU A 469 -20.69 28.15 -14.67
C GLU A 469 -21.76 27.10 -14.35
N CYS A 470 -21.77 26.56 -13.13
CA CYS A 470 -22.81 25.64 -12.68
C CYS A 470 -24.19 26.30 -12.66
N LYS A 471 -24.29 27.53 -12.12
CA LYS A 471 -25.51 28.34 -12.14
C LYS A 471 -25.95 28.66 -13.57
N ALA A 472 -25.01 28.98 -14.46
CA ALA A 472 -25.30 29.23 -15.87
C ALA A 472 -25.88 27.99 -16.58
N ARG A 473 -25.52 26.78 -16.14
CA ARG A 473 -26.14 25.51 -16.60
C ARG A 473 -27.50 25.23 -15.96
N GLY A 474 -27.97 26.08 -15.05
CA GLY A 474 -29.19 25.91 -14.26
C GLY A 474 -29.04 24.88 -13.13
N GLY A 475 -27.81 24.61 -12.70
CA GLY A 475 -27.49 23.69 -11.60
C GLY A 475 -27.02 24.41 -10.33
N PHE A 476 -26.63 23.61 -9.34
CA PHE A 476 -25.99 24.05 -8.09
C PHE A 476 -24.86 23.10 -7.70
N LYS A 477 -23.85 23.59 -6.99
CA LYS A 477 -22.69 22.79 -6.55
C LYS A 477 -23.02 21.99 -5.28
N LEU A 478 -22.65 20.71 -5.27
CA LEU A 478 -22.78 19.81 -4.11
C LEU A 478 -21.56 19.92 -3.19
N ASN A 479 -21.33 21.10 -2.61
CA ASN A 479 -20.14 21.36 -1.79
C ASN A 479 -20.18 20.66 -0.42
N ALA A 480 -21.39 20.35 0.09
CA ALA A 480 -21.61 19.73 1.40
C ALA A 480 -21.70 18.19 1.34
N ILE A 481 -21.63 17.61 0.14
CA ILE A 481 -21.67 16.16 -0.07
C ILE A 481 -20.26 15.75 -0.46
N ALA A 482 -19.44 15.43 0.54
CA ALA A 482 -18.17 14.78 0.32
C ALA A 482 -18.43 13.27 0.32
N GLY A 483 -18.32 12.66 -0.85
CA GLY A 483 -18.33 11.21 -0.94
C GLY A 483 -17.06 10.71 -1.58
N TRP A 484 -16.64 9.57 -1.06
CA TRP A 484 -15.50 8.80 -1.52
C TRP A 484 -16.01 7.69 -2.40
N MET A 485 -15.45 7.60 -3.61
CA MET A 485 -15.88 6.65 -4.61
C MET A 485 -14.76 5.68 -4.96
N SER A 486 -15.06 4.39 -4.96
CA SER A 486 -14.20 3.35 -5.51
C SER A 486 -14.96 2.56 -6.57
N HIS A 487 -14.27 2.10 -7.60
CA HIS A 487 -14.84 1.37 -8.72
C HIS A 487 -14.42 -0.09 -8.68
N ALA A 488 -15.30 -1.00 -9.13
CA ALA A 488 -14.98 -2.42 -9.25
C ALA A 488 -15.49 -2.99 -10.59
N TRP A 489 -14.55 -3.33 -11.47
CA TRP A 489 -14.79 -3.89 -12.81
C TRP A 489 -14.90 -5.41 -12.78
N VAL A 490 -15.98 -5.89 -12.17
CA VAL A 490 -16.17 -7.32 -11.86
C VAL A 490 -17.00 -8.10 -12.89
N VAL A 491 -17.56 -7.42 -13.88
CA VAL A 491 -18.46 -8.01 -14.88
C VAL A 491 -17.67 -8.74 -15.96
N PRO A 492 -17.93 -10.04 -16.21
CA PRO A 492 -17.19 -10.82 -17.21
C PRO A 492 -17.25 -10.22 -18.61
N GLY A 493 -16.09 -10.05 -19.25
CA GLY A 493 -15.94 -9.40 -20.56
C GLY A 493 -15.81 -7.88 -20.50
N CYS A 494 -15.97 -7.26 -19.33
CA CYS A 494 -15.75 -5.85 -19.05
C CYS A 494 -14.52 -5.64 -18.12
N GLU A 495 -13.62 -6.61 -18.03
CA GLU A 495 -12.43 -6.49 -17.19
C GLU A 495 -11.62 -5.27 -17.61
N SER A 496 -11.23 -4.43 -16.65
CA SER A 496 -10.46 -3.23 -16.98
C SER A 496 -8.99 -3.57 -17.28
N PRO A 497 -8.45 -3.12 -18.42
CA PRO A 497 -7.00 -3.14 -18.70
C PRO A 497 -6.21 -2.20 -17.79
N TRP A 498 -6.87 -1.32 -17.03
CA TRP A 498 -6.21 -0.44 -16.07
C TRP A 498 -6.24 -0.96 -14.62
N GLY A 499 -6.85 -2.13 -14.41
CA GLY A 499 -6.92 -2.81 -13.13
C GLY A 499 -8.36 -2.96 -12.63
N VAL A 500 -8.65 -4.01 -11.87
CA VAL A 500 -10.01 -4.34 -11.40
C VAL A 500 -10.64 -3.21 -10.57
N PHE A 501 -9.81 -2.37 -9.94
CA PHE A 501 -10.24 -1.22 -9.14
C PHE A 501 -9.88 0.15 -9.76
N SER A 502 -9.53 0.20 -11.05
CA SER A 502 -9.17 1.46 -11.70
C SER A 502 -10.34 2.45 -11.68
N ALA A 503 -10.07 3.74 -11.50
CA ALA A 503 -11.13 4.76 -11.43
C ALA A 503 -11.93 4.90 -12.74
N ALA A 504 -11.29 4.56 -13.86
CA ALA A 504 -11.91 4.47 -15.17
C ALA A 504 -11.36 3.26 -15.92
N THR A 505 -11.98 2.87 -17.03
CA THR A 505 -11.51 1.80 -17.89
C THR A 505 -11.54 2.21 -19.37
N PRO A 506 -10.47 1.93 -20.15
CA PRO A 506 -10.42 2.32 -21.56
C PRO A 506 -11.43 1.54 -22.43
N VAL A 507 -11.99 0.45 -21.90
CA VAL A 507 -12.98 -0.39 -22.59
C VAL A 507 -14.32 0.34 -22.75
N LEU A 508 -14.65 1.26 -21.85
CA LEU A 508 -15.85 2.08 -21.98
C LEU A 508 -15.60 3.25 -22.94
N ASP A 509 -15.40 2.95 -24.22
CA ASP A 509 -15.19 3.96 -25.27
C ASP A 509 -16.52 4.57 -25.77
N ASP A 510 -16.46 5.53 -26.69
CA ASP A 510 -17.66 6.17 -27.23
C ASP A 510 -18.49 5.24 -28.13
N GLU A 511 -17.85 4.30 -28.85
CA GLU A 511 -18.54 3.32 -29.67
C GLU A 511 -19.39 2.36 -28.83
N LEU A 512 -18.88 1.88 -27.69
CA LEU A 512 -19.65 1.07 -26.76
C LEU A 512 -20.95 1.76 -26.35
N GLY A 513 -20.87 3.04 -25.96
CA GLY A 513 -22.03 3.86 -25.60
C GLY A 513 -23.07 3.97 -26.72
N ARG A 514 -22.62 4.04 -27.98
CA ARG A 514 -23.49 4.12 -29.17
C ARG A 514 -24.17 2.78 -29.52
N GLN A 515 -23.50 1.68 -29.21
CA GLN A 515 -23.96 0.31 -29.43
C GLN A 515 -24.79 -0.26 -28.28
N SER A 516 -24.83 0.41 -27.12
CA SER A 516 -25.66 0.03 -25.98
C SER A 516 -27.10 -0.29 -26.38
N GLY A 517 -27.61 -1.40 -25.86
CA GLY A 517 -28.96 -1.90 -26.14
C GLY A 517 -29.17 -2.47 -27.56
N LYS A 518 -28.15 -2.52 -28.42
CA LYS A 518 -28.23 -3.10 -29.78
C LYS A 518 -27.36 -4.35 -29.88
N ASP A 519 -27.85 -5.37 -30.59
CA ASP A 519 -27.11 -6.56 -31.05
C ASP A 519 -26.23 -7.31 -30.03
N GLY A 520 -26.82 -7.77 -28.92
CA GLY A 520 -26.06 -8.50 -27.88
C GLY A 520 -25.08 -7.61 -27.11
N GLY A 521 -25.27 -6.29 -27.20
CA GLY A 521 -24.52 -5.20 -26.59
C GLY A 521 -24.23 -5.39 -25.10
N HIS A 522 -22.94 -5.28 -24.83
CA HIS A 522 -22.21 -5.34 -23.57
C HIS A 522 -20.80 -4.80 -23.93
N CYS A 523 -19.78 -4.95 -23.08
CA CYS A 523 -18.39 -4.59 -23.42
C CYS A 523 -17.80 -5.29 -24.67
N ALA A 524 -18.56 -6.18 -25.32
CA ALA A 524 -18.32 -6.67 -26.68
C ALA A 524 -18.30 -5.56 -27.75
N GLY A 525 -19.09 -4.49 -27.55
CA GLY A 525 -19.23 -3.39 -28.49
C GLY A 525 -18.10 -2.36 -28.45
N SER A 526 -17.17 -2.50 -27.51
CA SER A 526 -15.99 -1.64 -27.43
C SER A 526 -15.06 -1.87 -28.63
N SER A 527 -14.62 -0.77 -29.24
CA SER A 527 -13.69 -0.74 -30.38
C SER A 527 -12.25 -1.10 -29.99
N VAL A 528 -11.90 -1.01 -28.71
CA VAL A 528 -10.52 -1.18 -28.23
C VAL A 528 -10.19 -2.57 -27.69
N ARG A 529 -11.15 -3.51 -27.69
CA ARG A 529 -10.95 -4.85 -27.10
C ARG A 529 -9.73 -5.60 -27.65
N ASP A 530 -9.53 -5.52 -28.96
CA ASP A 530 -8.44 -6.21 -29.64
C ASP A 530 -7.08 -5.64 -29.21
N ARG A 531 -7.00 -4.33 -28.94
CA ARG A 531 -5.78 -3.67 -28.44
C ARG A 531 -5.35 -4.20 -27.07
N TYR A 532 -6.31 -4.59 -26.23
CA TYR A 532 -6.06 -5.09 -24.87
C TYR A 532 -6.12 -6.62 -24.74
N ASP A 533 -6.16 -7.35 -25.86
CA ASP A 533 -6.23 -8.83 -25.90
C ASP A 533 -7.36 -9.41 -25.02
N MET A 534 -8.52 -8.74 -25.00
CA MET A 534 -9.65 -9.14 -24.15
C MET A 534 -10.46 -10.34 -24.67
N GLY A 535 -10.03 -10.93 -25.79
CA GLY A 535 -10.74 -12.02 -26.46
C GLY A 535 -12.18 -11.67 -26.86
N LYS A 536 -12.92 -12.66 -27.35
CA LYS A 536 -14.35 -12.50 -27.68
C LYS A 536 -15.16 -12.34 -26.40
N ALA A 537 -15.96 -11.29 -26.33
CA ALA A 537 -16.84 -11.07 -25.19
C ALA A 537 -17.86 -12.22 -25.04
N PRO A 538 -18.21 -12.60 -23.80
CA PRO A 538 -19.25 -13.59 -23.56
C PRO A 538 -20.59 -13.08 -24.11
N THR A 539 -21.30 -13.92 -24.88
CA THR A 539 -22.65 -13.60 -25.34
C THR A 539 -23.61 -13.52 -24.15
N SER A 540 -24.56 -12.58 -24.18
CA SER A 540 -25.52 -12.30 -23.08
C SER A 540 -26.26 -13.53 -22.54
N ALA A 541 -26.45 -14.58 -23.35
CA ALA A 541 -27.08 -15.84 -22.93
C ALA A 541 -26.22 -16.70 -21.97
N THR A 542 -24.89 -16.57 -22.02
CA THR A 542 -23.94 -17.37 -21.22
C THR A 542 -23.78 -16.86 -19.78
N ALA A 543 -23.98 -15.56 -19.55
CA ALA A 543 -23.95 -14.96 -18.21
C ALA A 543 -25.07 -15.49 -17.29
N LYS A 544 -26.17 -15.96 -17.89
CA LYS A 544 -27.29 -16.60 -17.19
C LYS A 544 -27.06 -18.08 -16.88
N ALA A 545 -26.09 -18.73 -17.53
CA ALA A 545 -25.89 -20.19 -17.46
C ALA A 545 -24.82 -20.62 -16.43
N THR A 546 -23.84 -19.78 -16.10
CA THR A 546 -22.79 -20.09 -15.11
C THR A 546 -23.25 -19.99 -13.66
N THR A 547 -24.49 -19.60 -13.39
CA THR A 547 -25.10 -19.57 -12.06
C THR A 547 -25.82 -20.87 -11.66
N GLY A 548 -25.74 -21.92 -12.49
CA GLY A 548 -26.45 -23.19 -12.27
C GLY A 548 -25.55 -24.38 -11.93
N SER A 549 -25.56 -24.78 -10.65
CA SER A 549 -25.33 -26.14 -10.13
C SER A 549 -23.88 -26.69 -10.09
N GLU A 550 -23.17 -26.43 -9.00
CA GLU A 550 -22.52 -27.52 -8.28
C GLU A 550 -23.49 -28.04 -7.21
N THR A 551 -24.14 -29.17 -7.49
CA THR A 551 -24.95 -29.87 -6.50
C THR A 551 -24.02 -30.49 -5.45
N PRO A 552 -24.25 -30.33 -4.14
CA PRO A 552 -23.53 -31.09 -3.13
C PRO A 552 -23.88 -32.56 -3.30
N LYS A 553 -22.87 -33.43 -3.44
CA LYS A 553 -23.09 -34.89 -3.40
C LYS A 553 -23.77 -35.25 -2.08
N SER A 554 -25.06 -35.53 -2.15
CA SER A 554 -25.85 -36.13 -1.08
C SER A 554 -25.16 -37.41 -0.62
N ARG A 555 -24.68 -37.40 0.62
CA ARG A 555 -24.21 -38.57 1.36
C ARG A 555 -25.44 -39.43 1.67
N THR A 556 -25.72 -40.43 0.84
CA THR A 556 -26.73 -41.46 1.13
C THR A 556 -26.26 -42.29 2.31
N LYS A 557 -27.06 -42.26 3.38
CA LYS A 557 -26.99 -43.22 4.48
C LYS A 557 -28.42 -43.67 4.78
N ASP A 558 -28.74 -44.90 4.39
CA ASP A 558 -29.70 -45.80 5.04
C ASP A 558 -29.40 -47.20 4.50
N THR A 559 -28.79 -48.10 5.27
CA THR A 559 -29.33 -48.91 6.37
C THR A 559 -30.53 -49.79 5.99
N SER A 560 -30.26 -51.10 5.90
CA SER A 560 -31.04 -52.25 6.42
C SER A 560 -31.31 -53.37 5.40
N GLY A 561 -31.03 -54.61 5.84
CA GLY A 561 -31.73 -55.81 5.37
C GLY A 561 -30.87 -56.93 4.76
N ASN A 562 -30.47 -57.88 5.63
CA ASN A 562 -30.25 -59.31 5.39
C ASN A 562 -29.52 -59.81 4.13
#